data_AF-A0A7U6KJQ1-F1
#
_entry.id   AF-A0A7U6KJQ1-F1
#
_cell.length_a   1.000
_cell.length_b   1.000
_cell.length_c   1.000
_cell.angle_alpha   90.00
_cell.angle_beta   90.00
_cell.angle_gamma   90.00
#
_symmetry.space_group_name_H-M   'P 1'
#
loop_
_entity.id
_entity.type
_entity.pdbx_description
1 polymer ?
#
loop_
_entity_poly.entity_id
_entity_poly.type
_entity_poly.pdbx_seq_one_letter_code
_entity_poly.pdbx_strand_id
1 'polypeptide(L)' 'MKCPYCGYIMPIKIADKAIAKGIYVRCKGRTCKKEFELKINIK' A
#
# COMPACT_ATOMS: atom_id res chain seq x y z
N MET A 1 -4.14 -0.79 -4.71
CA MET A 1 -2.68 -0.71 -4.50
C MET A 1 -2.10 -2.11 -4.32
N LYS A 2 -0.99 -2.43 -5.00
CA LYS A 2 -0.38 -3.77 -4.99
C LYS A 2 0.82 -3.79 -4.04
N CYS A 3 0.96 -4.86 -3.25
CA CYS A 3 2.15 -5.06 -2.43
C CYS A 3 3.39 -5.23 -3.34
N PRO A 4 4.47 -4.46 -3.12
CA PRO A 4 5.65 -4.52 -3.98
C PRO A 4 6.44 -5.84 -3.84
N TYR A 5 6.20 -6.61 -2.77
CA TYR A 5 6.96 -7.84 -2.50
C TYR A 5 6.28 -9.12 -2.99
N CYS A 6 4.97 -9.24 -2.82
CA CYS A 6 4.24 -10.49 -3.13
C CYS A 6 3.15 -10.30 -4.18
N GLY A 7 2.94 -9.08 -4.65
CA GLY A 7 1.91 -8.78 -5.62
C GLY A 7 0.46 -8.88 -5.12
N TYR A 8 0.24 -9.13 -3.83
CA TYR A 8 -1.11 -9.11 -3.26
C TYR A 8 -1.76 -7.73 -3.42
N ILE A 9 -3.00 -7.71 -3.92
CA ILE A 9 -3.79 -6.48 -4.04
C ILE A 9 -4.30 -6.14 -2.64
N MET A 10 -3.75 -5.08 -2.06
CA MET A 10 -4.14 -4.66 -0.72
C MET A 10 -5.52 -3.97 -0.76
N PRO A 11 -6.40 -4.27 0.22
CA PRO A 11 -7.72 -3.64 0.33
C PRO A 11 -7.58 -2.22 0.88
N ILE A 12 -7.01 -1.33 0.07
CA ILE A 12 -6.81 0.09 0.38
C ILE A 12 -7.63 0.88 -0.63
N LYS A 13 -8.60 1.63 -0.14
CA LYS A 13 -9.34 2.60 -0.93
C LYS A 13 -8.54 3.90 -0.94
N ILE A 14 -8.31 4.44 -2.13
CA ILE A 14 -7.57 5.68 -2.34
C ILE A 14 -8.54 6.63 -3.05
N ALA A 15 -8.75 7.82 -2.49
CA ALA A 15 -9.55 8.85 -3.14
C ALA A 15 -8.76 9.49 -4.30
N ASP A 16 -9.46 10.06 -5.28
CA ASP A 16 -8.85 10.54 -6.54
C ASP A 16 -7.75 11.60 -6.36
N LYS A 17 -7.77 12.37 -5.27
CA LYS A 17 -6.77 13.41 -4.94
C LYS A 17 -5.97 13.09 -3.68
N ALA A 18 -5.92 11.82 -3.29
CA ALA A 18 -5.21 11.43 -2.08
C ALA A 18 -3.70 11.58 -2.26
N ILE A 19 -3.06 12.22 -1.27
CA ILE A 19 -1.60 12.34 -1.16
C ILE A 19 -1.20 11.76 0.20
N ALA A 20 -0.24 10.85 0.21
CA ALA A 20 0.29 10.24 1.42
C ALA A 20 1.79 9.97 1.31
N LYS A 21 2.55 10.35 2.35
CA LYS A 21 3.99 10.14 2.48
C LYS A 21 4.32 9.82 3.94
N GLY A 22 5.29 8.94 4.17
CA GLY A 22 5.67 8.53 5.53
C GLY A 22 4.67 7.60 6.23
N ILE A 23 3.68 7.07 5.51
CA ILE A 23 2.76 6.05 6.03
C ILE A 23 3.36 4.69 5.74
N TYR A 24 3.54 3.85 6.76
CA TYR A 24 3.99 2.47 6.61
C TYR A 24 2.83 1.52 6.85
N VAL A 25 2.71 0.51 5.99
CA VAL A 25 1.66 -0.50 6.10
C VAL A 25 2.27 -1.89 6.06
N ARG A 26 1.67 -2.79 6.84
CA ARG A 26 1.97 -4.21 6.79
C ARG A 26 1.13 -4.90 5.71
N CYS A 27 1.78 -5.72 4.89
CA CYS A 27 1.10 -6.51 3.87
C CYS A 27 0.06 -7.45 4.52
N LYS A 28 -1.20 -7.39 4.04
CA LYS A 28 -2.29 -8.26 4.52
C LYS A 28 -2.30 -9.65 3.89
N GLY A 29 -1.43 -9.91 2.90
CA GLY A 29 -1.24 -11.26 2.34
C GLY A 29 -0.86 -12.25 3.45
N ARG A 30 -1.38 -13.48 3.36
CA ARG A 30 -1.26 -14.49 4.43
C ARG A 30 0.21 -14.80 4.76
N THR A 31 1.06 -14.89 3.75
CA THR A 31 2.48 -15.28 3.87
C THR A 31 3.46 -14.11 3.87
N CYS A 32 3.19 -13.03 3.12
CA CYS A 32 4.16 -11.96 2.94
C CYS A 32 4.46 -11.18 4.22
N LYS A 33 3.43 -10.59 4.84
CA LYS A 33 3.48 -9.85 6.13
C LYS A 33 4.57 -8.77 6.29
N LYS A 34 5.31 -8.42 5.22
CA LYS A 34 6.34 -7.36 5.18
C LYS A 34 5.72 -5.98 5.33
N GLU A 35 6.48 -5.06 5.87
CA GLU A 35 6.12 -3.64 6.01
C GLU A 35 6.79 -2.81 4.92
N PHE A 36 6.08 -1.83 4.38
CA PHE A 36 6.61 -0.91 3.38
C PHE A 36 5.90 0.44 3.43
N GLU A 37 6.57 1.46 2.89
CA GLU A 37 6.01 2.79 2.75
C GLU A 37 4.94 2.83 1.65
N LEU A 38 3.77 3.34 2.01
CA LEU A 38 2.66 3.60 1.11
C LEU A 38 2.79 5.02 0.54
N LYS A 39 3.44 5.14 -0.61
CA LYS A 39 3.53 6.41 -1.35
C LYS A 39 2.32 6.57 -2.27
N ILE A 40 1.45 7.53 -1.95
CA ILE A 40 0.34 7.92 -2.82
C ILE A 40 0.63 9.33 -3.32
N ASN A 41 0.72 9.48 -4.64
CA ASN A 41 0.90 10.77 -5.32
C ASN A 41 0.02 10.81 -6.58
N ILE A 42 -1.31 10.78 -6.37
CA ILE A 42 -2.27 10.96 -7.46
C ILE A 42 -2.55 12.45 -7.52
N LYS A 43 -2.17 13.08 -8.65
CA LYS A 43 -2.40 14.49 -8.96
C LYS A 43 -3.75 14.66 -9.65
#